data_AF-A0A2I1K870-F1
#
_entry.id   AF-A0A2I1K870-F1
#
_cell.length_a   1.000
_cell.length_b   1.000
_cell.length_c   1.000
_cell.angle_alpha   90.00
_cell.angle_beta   90.00
_cell.angle_gamma   90.00
#
_symmetry.space_group_name_H-M   'P 1'
#
loop_
_entity.id
_entity.type
_entity.pdbx_description
1 polymer ?
#
loop_
_entity_poly.entity_id
_entity_poly.type
_entity_poly.pdbx_seq_one_letter_code
_entity_poly.pdbx_strand_id
1 'polypeptide(L)'
;MGMLIYIVVIVGMMYFFMIRPARKQQQQRQELMNSVAVGDKVVMISGLHGVVHAIDASLVTINCEGIFLEFERTSIARVLKDTAAEDSQACPEEEEAKEKEVETEVSEQESED
;
A
#
# COMPACT_ATOMS: atom_id res chain seq x y z
N MET A 1 -33.14 -18.88 25.50
CA MET A 1 -33.07 -18.99 24.02
C MET A 1 -33.01 -17.64 23.30
N GLY A 2 -33.90 -16.67 23.54
CA GLY A 2 -33.91 -15.39 22.79
C GLY A 2 -32.56 -14.64 22.69
N MET A 3 -31.79 -14.59 23.78
CA MET A 3 -30.47 -13.94 23.80
C MET A 3 -29.44 -14.60 22.84
N LEU A 4 -29.47 -15.92 22.68
CA LEU A 4 -28.57 -16.62 21.74
C LEU A 4 -28.94 -16.28 20.29
N ILE A 5 -30.23 -16.20 19.98
CA ILE A 5 -30.72 -15.79 18.66
C ILE A 5 -30.26 -14.35 18.35
N TYR A 6 -30.38 -13.44 19.33
CA TYR A 6 -29.93 -12.05 19.19
C TYR A 6 -28.42 -11.93 18.93
N ILE A 7 -27.59 -12.68 19.67
CA ILE A 7 -26.12 -12.71 19.45
C ILE A 7 -25.78 -13.27 18.06
N VAL A 8 -26.41 -14.37 17.64
CA VAL A 8 -26.18 -14.96 16.30
C VAL A 8 -26.57 -13.99 15.18
N VAL A 9 -27.67 -13.24 15.34
CA VAL A 9 -28.08 -12.21 14.37
C VAL A 9 -27.07 -11.07 14.30
N ILE A 10 -26.59 -10.54 15.43
CA ILE A 10 -25.58 -9.46 15.44
C ILE A 10 -24.26 -9.92 14.81
N VAL A 11 -23.75 -11.09 15.19
CA VAL A 11 -22.49 -11.62 14.66
C VAL A 11 -22.62 -11.92 13.16
N GLY A 12 -23.73 -12.53 12.72
CA GLY A 12 -23.99 -12.80 11.31
C GLY A 12 -24.11 -11.52 10.48
N MET A 13 -24.81 -10.50 11.00
CA MET A 13 -24.96 -9.21 10.31
C MET A 13 -23.63 -8.47 10.22
N MET A 14 -22.84 -8.40 11.31
CA MET A 14 -21.53 -7.76 11.32
C MET A 14 -20.52 -8.48 10.40
N TYR A 15 -20.50 -9.82 10.39
CA TYR A 15 -19.67 -10.59 9.47
C TYR A 15 -20.05 -10.30 8.01
N PHE A 16 -21.34 -10.34 7.67
CA PHE A 16 -21.82 -10.03 6.32
C PHE A 16 -21.49 -8.59 5.88
N PHE A 17 -21.67 -7.62 6.78
CA PHE A 17 -21.39 -6.21 6.52
C PHE A 17 -19.90 -5.85 6.50
N MET A 18 -19.01 -6.65 7.09
CA MET A 18 -17.55 -6.42 7.06
C MET A 18 -16.88 -7.19 5.91
N ILE A 19 -17.25 -8.46 5.68
CA ILE A 19 -16.62 -9.30 4.64
C ILE A 19 -16.91 -8.77 3.23
N ARG A 20 -18.08 -8.15 3.02
CA ARG A 20 -18.53 -7.63 1.73
C ARG A 20 -17.77 -6.37 1.25
N PRO A 21 -17.65 -5.28 2.04
CA PRO A 21 -16.84 -4.13 1.65
C PRO A 21 -15.33 -4.43 1.65
N ALA A 22 -14.82 -5.23 2.60
CA ALA A 22 -13.39 -5.55 2.68
C ALA A 22 -12.89 -6.23 1.40
N ARG A 23 -13.63 -7.22 0.86
CA ARG A 23 -13.30 -7.87 -0.41
C ARG A 23 -13.31 -6.90 -1.59
N LYS A 24 -14.26 -5.95 -1.62
CA LYS A 24 -14.36 -4.95 -2.70
C LYS A 24 -13.16 -3.98 -2.70
N GLN A 25 -12.73 -3.53 -1.53
CA GLN A 25 -11.55 -2.65 -1.40
C GLN A 25 -10.24 -3.37 -1.78
N GLN A 26 -10.09 -4.65 -1.42
CA GLN A 26 -8.93 -5.46 -1.82
C GLN A 26 -8.86 -5.68 -3.34
N GLN A 27 -9.99 -5.99 -3.97
CA GLN A 27 -10.09 -6.15 -5.43
C GLN A 27 -9.73 -4.84 -6.16
N GLN A 28 -10.32 -3.71 -5.75
CA GLN A 28 -10.02 -2.39 -6.30
C GLN A 28 -8.53 -2.01 -6.14
N ARG A 29 -7.92 -2.35 -5.00
CA ARG A 29 -6.47 -2.12 -4.79
C ARG A 29 -5.60 -2.94 -5.74
N GLN A 30 -5.98 -4.20 -6.02
CA GLN A 30 -5.29 -5.05 -7.00
C GLN A 30 -5.51 -4.58 -8.44
N GLU A 31 -6.70 -4.12 -8.80
CA GLU A 31 -7.00 -3.54 -10.12
C GLU A 31 -6.17 -2.26 -10.37
N LEU A 32 -6.05 -1.38 -9.37
CA LEU A 32 -5.19 -0.19 -9.45
C LEU A 32 -3.71 -0.57 -9.66
N MET A 33 -3.19 -1.55 -8.92
CA MET A 33 -1.82 -2.05 -9.14
C MET A 33 -1.64 -2.65 -10.54
N ASN A 34 -2.67 -3.31 -11.08
CA ASN A 34 -2.70 -3.85 -12.44
C ASN A 34 -2.75 -2.78 -13.55
N SER A 35 -3.05 -1.52 -13.23
CA SER A 35 -3.08 -0.41 -14.20
C SER A 35 -1.71 0.20 -14.52
N VAL A 36 -0.66 -0.15 -13.76
CA VAL A 36 0.72 0.30 -13.98
C VAL A 36 1.29 -0.40 -15.23
N ALA A 37 1.84 0.36 -16.16
CA ALA A 37 2.48 -0.13 -17.38
C ALA A 37 3.97 0.25 -17.45
N VAL A 38 4.73 -0.49 -18.26
CA VAL A 38 6.11 -0.13 -18.58
C VAL A 38 6.13 1.18 -19.36
N GLY A 39 7.02 2.10 -18.97
CA GLY A 39 7.12 3.46 -19.51
C GLY A 39 6.32 4.51 -18.74
N ASP A 40 5.45 4.13 -17.80
CA ASP A 40 4.76 5.09 -16.93
C ASP A 40 5.76 5.79 -15.98
N LYS A 41 5.61 7.11 -15.79
CA LYS A 41 6.22 7.80 -14.65
C LYS A 41 5.47 7.42 -13.38
N VAL A 42 6.20 7.14 -12.32
CA VAL A 42 5.63 6.77 -11.01
C VAL A 42 6.26 7.60 -9.90
N VAL A 43 5.48 7.82 -8.85
CA VAL A 43 5.95 8.33 -7.56
C VAL A 43 5.75 7.25 -6.53
N MET A 44 6.81 6.87 -5.83
CA MET A 44 6.74 5.92 -4.73
C MET A 44 6.34 6.57 -3.41
N ILE A 45 6.01 5.75 -2.41
CA ILE A 45 5.60 6.20 -1.07
C ILE A 45 6.66 7.10 -0.40
N SER A 46 7.95 6.84 -0.66
CA SER A 46 9.08 7.65 -0.19
C SER A 46 9.27 9.00 -0.90
N GLY A 47 8.41 9.34 -1.88
CA GLY A 47 8.59 10.51 -2.73
C GLY A 47 9.63 10.33 -3.84
N LEU A 48 10.22 9.14 -4.01
CA LEU A 48 11.11 8.86 -5.15
C LEU A 48 10.31 8.92 -6.47
N HIS A 49 10.82 9.69 -7.44
CA HIS A 49 10.30 9.75 -8.80
C HIS A 49 11.14 8.86 -9.72
N GLY A 50 10.48 8.16 -10.65
CA GLY A 50 11.16 7.34 -11.64
C GLY A 50 10.24 6.91 -12.78
N VAL A 51 10.80 6.14 -13.72
CA VAL A 51 10.06 5.54 -14.84
C VAL A 51 10.08 4.03 -14.70
N VAL A 52 8.93 3.37 -14.86
CA VAL A 52 8.85 1.91 -14.80
C VAL A 52 9.54 1.30 -16.02
N HIS A 53 10.55 0.47 -15.79
CA HIS A 53 11.32 -0.21 -16.83
C HIS A 53 10.85 -1.64 -17.07
N ALA A 54 10.51 -2.38 -16.01
CA ALA A 54 9.98 -3.73 -16.08
C ALA A 54 8.97 -3.96 -14.93
N ILE A 55 8.02 -4.87 -15.15
CA ILE A 55 6.99 -5.25 -14.17
C ILE A 55 6.92 -6.78 -14.13
N ASP A 56 7.14 -7.33 -12.95
CA ASP A 56 6.94 -8.73 -12.62
C ASP A 56 5.66 -8.90 -11.76
N ALA A 57 5.39 -10.12 -11.30
CA ALA A 57 4.17 -10.42 -10.55
C ALA A 57 4.05 -9.64 -9.22
N SER A 58 5.18 -9.46 -8.51
CA SER A 58 5.26 -8.77 -7.22
C SER A 58 6.28 -7.62 -7.20
N LEU A 59 7.26 -7.64 -8.10
CA LEU A 59 8.36 -6.68 -8.16
C LEU A 59 8.22 -5.77 -9.41
N VAL A 60 8.81 -4.59 -9.32
CA VAL A 60 8.84 -3.58 -10.38
C VAL A 60 10.24 -2.98 -10.43
N THR A 61 10.88 -3.04 -11.60
CA THR A 61 12.15 -2.34 -11.83
C THR A 61 11.86 -0.90 -12.23
N ILE A 62 12.31 0.06 -11.43
CA ILE A 62 12.19 1.49 -11.69
C ILE A 62 13.56 2.03 -12.10
N ASN A 63 13.59 2.85 -13.15
CA ASN A 63 14.76 3.64 -13.51
C ASN A 63 14.68 5.03 -12.84
N CYS A 64 15.70 5.35 -12.06
CA CYS A 64 15.94 6.66 -11.48
C CYS A 64 17.29 7.16 -11.99
N GLU A 65 17.24 8.09 -12.95
CA GLU A 65 18.40 8.77 -13.54
C GLU A 65 19.52 7.82 -14.04
N GLY A 66 19.14 6.66 -14.59
CA GLY A 66 20.08 5.66 -15.10
C GLY A 66 20.41 4.52 -14.13
N ILE A 67 20.01 4.62 -12.86
CA ILE A 67 20.09 3.52 -11.89
C ILE A 67 18.80 2.71 -11.97
N PHE A 68 18.92 1.38 -12.11
CA PHE A 68 17.80 0.45 -12.07
C PHE A 68 17.69 -0.16 -10.66
N LEU A 69 16.52 -0.03 -10.05
CA LEU A 69 16.24 -0.50 -8.71
C LEU A 69 14.95 -1.34 -8.71
N GLU A 70 14.96 -2.49 -8.05
CA GLU A 70 13.77 -3.29 -7.82
C GLU A 70 13.05 -2.85 -6.54
N PHE A 71 11.74 -2.69 -6.65
CA PHE A 71 10.85 -2.41 -5.53
C PHE A 71 9.63 -3.31 -5.61
N GLU A 72 8.96 -3.55 -4.47
CA GLU A 72 7.64 -4.17 -4.51
C GLU A 72 6.62 -3.26 -5.23
N ARG A 73 5.70 -3.89 -5.96
CA ARG A 73 4.58 -3.21 -6.63
C ARG A 73 3.67 -2.41 -5.68
N THR A 74 3.67 -2.80 -4.40
CA THR A 74 2.99 -2.14 -3.28
C THR A 74 3.56 -0.75 -2.96
N SER A 75 4.83 -0.48 -3.30
CA SER A 75 5.54 0.77 -3.00
C SER A 75 5.20 1.94 -3.93
N ILE A 76 4.42 1.72 -4.99
CA ILE A 76 3.98 2.75 -5.93
C ILE A 76 2.79 3.50 -5.32
N ALA A 77 2.96 4.78 -5.01
CA ALA A 77 1.90 5.62 -4.44
C ALA A 77 0.95 6.16 -5.51
N ARG A 78 1.47 6.56 -6.67
CA ARG A 78 0.70 7.11 -7.80
C ARG A 78 1.42 6.98 -9.12
N VAL A 79 0.65 6.88 -10.19
CA VAL A 79 1.13 6.86 -11.58
C VAL A 79 0.85 8.23 -12.22
N LEU A 80 1.89 8.84 -12.78
CA LEU A 80 1.82 10.09 -13.53
C LEU A 80 1.67 9.76 -15.02
N LYS A 81 0.41 9.55 -15.46
CA LYS A 81 0.08 9.45 -16.88
C LYS A 81 -0.18 10.84 -17.44
N ASP A 82 0.70 11.30 -18.32
CA ASP A 82 0.56 12.55 -19.08
C ASP A 82 -0.53 12.40 -20.18
N THR A 83 -1.76 12.10 -19.78
CA THR A 83 -2.95 12.08 -20.65
C THR A 83 -4.11 12.77 -19.94
N ALA A 84 -4.55 13.90 -20.48
CA ALA A 84 -5.65 14.67 -19.92
C ALA A 84 -7.01 13.96 -20.13
N ALA A 85 -7.52 13.30 -19.08
CA ALA A 85 -8.95 13.24 -18.73
C ALA A 85 -9.17 12.44 -17.43
N GLU A 86 -9.70 13.12 -16.42
CA GLU A 86 -10.63 12.60 -15.38
C GLU A 86 -10.25 11.31 -14.62
N ASP A 87 -9.69 11.48 -13.41
CA ASP A 87 -10.58 11.49 -12.24
C ASP A 87 -10.02 12.39 -11.11
N SER A 88 -10.90 13.08 -10.38
CA SER A 88 -10.53 14.07 -9.35
C SER A 88 -11.34 13.88 -8.08
N GLN A 89 -10.76 13.20 -7.09
CA GLN A 89 -11.08 13.31 -5.65
C GLN A 89 -10.11 12.44 -4.82
N ALA A 90 -9.59 12.83 -3.65
CA ALA A 90 -9.32 14.15 -3.07
C ALA A 90 -8.33 13.95 -1.89
N CYS A 91 -7.46 14.94 -1.65
CA CYS A 91 -6.88 15.26 -0.33
C CYS A 91 -7.49 16.63 0.07
N PRO A 92 -7.64 17.01 1.35
CA PRO A 92 -6.72 16.82 2.49
C PRO A 92 -7.42 16.25 3.75
N GLU A 93 -6.89 16.18 4.99
CA GLU A 93 -5.78 16.87 5.69
C GLU A 93 -5.35 16.05 6.96
N GLU A 94 -4.13 16.29 7.48
CA GLU A 94 -3.64 16.27 8.90
C GLU A 94 -4.24 15.30 9.96
N GLU A 95 -3.55 14.75 10.96
CA GLU A 95 -2.14 14.70 11.41
C GLU A 95 -1.93 13.33 12.14
N GLU A 96 -0.89 12.97 12.90
CA GLU A 96 0.24 13.66 13.56
C GLU A 96 1.51 12.76 13.47
N ALA A 97 2.50 12.95 14.34
CA ALA A 97 3.80 12.28 14.36
C ALA A 97 3.86 11.04 15.29
N LYS A 98 4.88 10.19 15.10
CA LYS A 98 6.09 10.28 15.95
C LYS A 98 7.26 9.47 15.41
N GLU A 99 8.39 10.14 15.26
CA GLU A 99 9.69 9.51 15.07
C GLU A 99 10.05 8.63 16.28
N LYS A 100 10.78 7.54 16.03
CA LYS A 100 11.90 7.22 16.92
C LYS A 100 13.07 6.64 16.15
N GLU A 101 14.20 7.32 16.27
CA GLU A 101 15.52 6.84 15.88
C GLU A 101 15.81 5.48 16.52
N VAL A 102 16.40 4.56 15.76
CA VAL A 102 17.40 3.61 16.28
C VAL A 102 18.50 3.49 15.23
N GLU A 103 19.47 4.40 15.32
CA GLU A 103 20.80 4.15 14.76
C GLU A 103 21.54 3.19 15.73
N THR A 104 22.13 2.15 15.17
CA THR A 104 23.30 1.38 15.63
C THR A 104 23.47 1.12 17.13
N GLU A 105 23.38 -0.15 17.54
CA GLU A 105 24.54 -0.93 18.05
C GLU A 105 24.17 -2.43 18.20
N VAL A 106 25.11 -3.31 17.80
CA VAL A 106 25.08 -4.78 17.95
C VAL A 106 26.44 -5.18 18.53
N SER A 107 26.47 -6.24 19.36
CA SER A 107 27.56 -6.59 20.30
C SER A 107 27.65 -5.57 21.46
N GLU A 108 27.79 -5.97 22.73
CA GLU A 108 28.20 -7.25 23.32
C GLU A 108 27.55 -7.48 24.70
N GLN A 109 27.60 -8.74 25.18
CA GLN A 109 27.69 -9.23 26.58
C GLN A 109 27.15 -8.35 27.75
N GLU A 110 26.45 -8.89 28.75
CA GLU A 110 26.71 -10.16 29.45
C GLU A 110 25.44 -10.63 30.20
N SER A 111 25.32 -11.94 30.46
CA SER A 111 24.23 -12.51 31.24
C SER A 111 24.76 -13.48 32.30
N GLU A 112 24.76 -13.07 33.57
CA GLU A 112 24.95 -13.97 34.71
C GLU A 112 24.26 -13.38 35.96
N ASP A 113 23.60 -14.27 36.71
CA ASP A 113 22.85 -14.13 38.00
C ASP A 113 21.73 -13.06 38.14
#